data_AF-A0A946VMW8-F1
#
_entry.id   AF-A0A946VMW8-F1
#
_cell.length_a   1.000
_cell.length_b   1.000
_cell.length_c   1.000
_cell.angle_alpha   90.00
_cell.angle_beta   90.00
_cell.angle_gamma   90.00
#
_symmetry.space_group_name_H-M   'P 1'
#
loop_
_entity.id
_entity.type
_entity.pdbx_description
1 polymer ?
#
loop_
_entity_poly.entity_id
_entity_poly.type
_entity_poly.pdbx_seq_one_letter_code
_entity_poly.pdbx_strand_id
1 'polypeptide(L)'
;MATVAEPVKKNRILRDHALSLTRGRQFWLFQAGGWTIWVVLLVIRDLTFVPAEYLLGRVTVYVISAIMGVALTTGLRGLYRLVWENSISARAVTVIIGSLAVSAVWQPFNNYMDYVSFGEFLPFEDFQVEDLFRGTLSVAFFTMLLWSGLYFFFKYYQLFQLEKEKSLRSEALAQEAQLRMLRYQLNPHFLFNTLNAISTLVLVKATDPANEML
;
A
#
# COMPACT_ATOMS: atom_id res chain seq x y z
N MET A 1 1.07 41.02 5.65
CA MET A 1 0.48 39.78 6.22
C MET A 1 0.46 38.59 5.22
N ALA A 2 1.39 38.52 4.25
CA ALA A 2 1.33 37.58 3.11
C ALA A 2 2.54 36.63 2.96
N THR A 3 3.44 36.52 3.95
CA THR A 3 4.75 35.87 3.77
C THR A 3 4.88 34.47 4.39
N VAL A 4 3.87 33.96 5.11
CA VAL A 4 3.95 32.65 5.80
C VAL A 4 3.17 31.53 5.09
N ALA A 5 2.18 31.87 4.23
CA ALA A 5 1.31 30.89 3.58
C ALA A 5 1.97 30.16 2.39
N GLU A 6 2.92 30.79 1.72
CA GLU A 6 3.60 30.30 0.52
C GLU A 6 4.53 29.08 0.75
N PRO A 7 5.40 29.06 1.80
CA PRO A 7 6.26 27.91 2.06
C PRO A 7 5.48 26.65 2.49
N VAL A 8 4.35 26.82 3.19
CA VAL A 8 3.49 25.71 3.63
C VAL A 8 2.84 25.01 2.44
N LYS A 9 2.40 25.79 1.43
CA LYS A 9 1.76 25.25 0.21
C LYS A 9 2.77 24.50 -0.66
N LYS A 10 3.99 25.02 -0.80
CA LYS A 10 5.09 24.36 -1.53
C LYS A 10 5.53 23.04 -0.88
N ASN A 11 5.66 23.01 0.44
CA ASN A 11 6.02 21.77 1.16
C ASN A 11 4.95 20.69 1.05
N ARG A 12 3.66 21.07 1.01
CA ARG A 12 2.56 20.13 0.82
C ARG A 12 2.61 19.47 -0.56
N ILE A 13 2.82 20.25 -1.63
CA ILE A 13 2.89 19.74 -3.00
C ILE A 13 4.08 18.77 -3.17
N LEU A 14 5.25 19.13 -2.64
CA LEU A 14 6.44 18.26 -2.71
C LEU A 14 6.23 16.94 -1.96
N ARG A 15 5.57 16.99 -0.79
CA ARG A 15 5.25 15.81 0.01
C ARG A 15 4.23 14.90 -0.67
N ASP A 16 3.17 15.47 -1.23
CA ASP A 16 2.13 14.71 -1.95
C ASP A 16 2.73 14.04 -3.21
N HIS A 17 3.64 14.73 -3.90
CA HIS A 17 4.35 14.17 -5.04
C HIS A 17 5.28 13.01 -4.62
N ALA A 18 6.11 13.19 -3.59
CA ALA A 18 6.98 12.14 -3.07
C ALA A 18 6.19 10.90 -2.59
N LEU A 19 5.03 11.10 -1.96
CA LEU A 19 4.13 10.03 -1.54
C LEU A 19 3.57 9.27 -2.75
N SER A 20 3.16 9.96 -3.81
CA SER A 20 2.61 9.29 -5.01
C SER A 20 3.67 8.46 -5.76
N LEU A 21 4.91 8.96 -5.85
CA LEU A 21 6.05 8.24 -6.44
C LEU A 21 6.40 6.98 -5.63
N THR A 22 6.43 7.10 -4.30
CA THR A 22 6.74 5.97 -3.41
C THR A 22 5.69 4.86 -3.53
N ARG A 23 4.40 5.23 -3.61
CA ARG A 23 3.30 4.28 -3.83
C ARG A 23 3.38 3.59 -5.18
N GLY A 24 3.79 4.32 -6.23
CA GLY A 24 4.03 3.75 -7.56
C GLY A 24 5.16 2.73 -7.56
N ARG A 25 6.30 3.06 -6.93
CA ARG A 25 7.46 2.16 -6.82
C ARG A 25 7.15 0.89 -6.02
N GLN A 26 6.43 1.00 -4.90
CA GLN A 26 6.02 -0.16 -4.11
C GLN A 26 5.21 -1.16 -4.94
N PHE A 27 4.26 -0.69 -5.75
CA PHE A 27 3.47 -1.54 -6.63
C PHE A 27 4.34 -2.35 -7.60
N TRP A 28 5.30 -1.69 -8.27
CA TRP A 28 6.17 -2.37 -9.23
C TRP A 28 7.13 -3.35 -8.57
N LEU A 29 7.62 -3.05 -7.37
CA LEU A 29 8.43 -3.99 -6.58
C LEU A 29 7.64 -5.24 -6.21
N PHE A 30 6.37 -5.11 -5.80
CA PHE A 30 5.51 -6.25 -5.50
C PHE A 30 5.14 -7.06 -6.74
N GLN A 31 4.90 -6.40 -7.87
CA GLN A 31 4.65 -7.07 -9.15
C GLN A 31 5.88 -7.89 -9.57
N ALA A 32 7.05 -7.26 -9.66
CA ALA A 32 8.28 -7.93 -10.03
C ALA A 32 8.60 -9.07 -9.06
N GLY A 33 8.60 -8.79 -7.75
CA GLY A 33 8.89 -9.80 -6.73
C GLY A 33 7.88 -10.97 -6.74
N GLY A 34 6.59 -10.69 -6.81
CA GLY A 34 5.55 -11.72 -6.81
C GLY A 34 5.61 -12.64 -8.02
N TRP A 35 5.76 -12.07 -9.22
CA TRP A 35 5.88 -12.86 -10.44
C TRP A 35 7.22 -13.61 -10.54
N THR A 36 8.31 -13.02 -10.05
CA THR A 36 9.59 -13.74 -9.92
C THR A 36 9.47 -14.93 -8.97
N ILE A 37 8.84 -14.75 -7.80
CA ILE A 37 8.58 -15.86 -6.86
C ILE A 37 7.72 -16.93 -7.53
N TRP A 38 6.67 -16.53 -8.26
CA TRP A 38 5.81 -17.47 -8.98
C TRP A 38 6.60 -18.30 -10.01
N VAL A 39 7.45 -17.68 -10.83
CA VAL A 39 8.32 -18.39 -11.78
C VAL A 39 9.28 -19.33 -11.05
N VAL A 40 9.97 -18.85 -10.00
CA VAL A 40 10.93 -19.64 -9.23
C VAL A 40 10.28 -20.88 -8.61
N LEU A 41 9.08 -20.74 -8.05
CA LEU A 41 8.34 -21.87 -7.47
C LEU A 41 7.98 -22.93 -8.53
N LEU A 42 7.60 -22.52 -9.73
CA LEU A 42 7.31 -23.44 -10.83
C LEU A 42 8.58 -24.12 -11.35
N VAL A 43 9.69 -23.40 -11.46
CA VAL A 43 10.98 -23.99 -11.83
C VAL A 43 11.42 -25.02 -10.80
N ILE A 44 11.31 -24.72 -9.50
CA ILE A 44 11.65 -25.65 -8.42
C ILE A 44 10.78 -26.92 -8.50
N ARG A 45 9.47 -26.77 -8.73
CA ARG A 45 8.57 -27.90 -8.94
C ARG A 45 9.04 -28.75 -10.13
N ASP A 46 9.40 -28.11 -11.24
CA ASP A 46 9.74 -28.83 -12.46
C ASP A 46 11.08 -29.54 -12.41
N LEU A 47 12.04 -29.06 -11.61
CA LEU A 47 13.30 -29.76 -11.34
C LEU A 47 13.09 -31.19 -10.78
N THR A 48 11.94 -31.45 -10.12
CA THR A 48 11.64 -32.78 -9.56
C THR A 48 10.76 -33.65 -10.45
N PHE A 49 9.99 -33.07 -11.38
CA PHE A 49 8.95 -33.80 -12.13
C PHE A 49 9.16 -33.82 -13.64
N VAL A 50 10.06 -32.99 -14.19
CA VAL A 50 10.26 -32.84 -15.63
C VAL A 50 11.69 -33.25 -16.02
N PRO A 51 11.88 -34.02 -17.11
CA PRO A 51 13.22 -34.34 -17.61
C PRO A 51 14.05 -33.10 -17.92
N ALA A 52 15.36 -33.19 -17.68
CA ALA A 52 16.27 -32.04 -17.76
C ALA A 52 16.30 -31.36 -19.15
N GLU A 53 16.04 -32.13 -20.22
CA GLU A 53 16.02 -31.63 -21.60
C GLU A 53 14.90 -30.62 -21.89
N TYR A 54 13.77 -30.67 -21.17
CA TYR A 54 12.64 -29.74 -21.36
C TYR A 54 12.70 -28.52 -20.43
N LEU A 55 13.59 -28.50 -19.44
CA LEU A 55 13.61 -27.45 -18.41
C LEU A 55 13.80 -26.05 -19.00
N LEU A 56 14.66 -25.89 -20.00
CA LEU A 56 14.91 -24.59 -20.63
C LEU A 56 13.62 -24.05 -21.29
N GLY A 57 12.92 -24.89 -22.06
CA GLY A 57 11.64 -24.52 -22.69
C GLY A 57 10.55 -24.18 -21.67
N ARG A 58 10.49 -24.91 -20.57
CA ARG A 58 9.54 -24.64 -19.49
C ARG A 58 9.82 -23.30 -18.80
N VAL A 59 11.09 -23.00 -18.52
CA VAL A 59 11.50 -21.71 -17.94
C VAL A 59 11.13 -20.56 -18.86
N THR A 60 11.35 -20.66 -20.17
CA THR A 60 11.00 -19.59 -21.11
C THR A 60 9.50 -19.36 -21.15
N VAL A 61 8.69 -20.42 -21.14
CA VAL A 61 7.23 -20.30 -21.06
C VAL A 61 6.80 -19.62 -19.76
N TYR A 62 7.35 -19.98 -18.61
CA TYR A 62 7.01 -19.30 -17.35
C TYR A 62 7.36 -17.82 -17.34
N VAL A 63 8.49 -17.44 -17.92
CA VAL A 63 8.87 -16.03 -18.04
C VAL A 63 7.89 -15.28 -18.94
N ILE A 64 7.50 -15.85 -20.08
CA ILE A 64 6.51 -15.24 -20.98
C ILE A 64 5.15 -15.13 -20.30
N SER A 65 4.69 -16.20 -19.64
CA SER A 65 3.45 -16.23 -18.85
C SER A 65 3.46 -15.20 -17.72
N ALA A 66 4.60 -15.00 -17.05
CA ALA A 66 4.76 -13.98 -16.02
C ALA A 66 4.70 -12.55 -16.60
N ILE A 67 5.31 -12.30 -17.76
CA ILE A 67 5.19 -11.00 -18.46
C ILE A 67 3.73 -10.72 -18.80
N MET A 68 3.01 -11.71 -19.34
CA MET A 68 1.59 -11.58 -19.62
C MET A 68 0.77 -11.36 -18.34
N GLY A 69 1.10 -12.07 -17.26
CA GLY A 69 0.51 -11.90 -15.94
C GLY A 69 0.70 -10.48 -15.38
N VAL A 70 1.91 -9.91 -15.50
CA VAL A 70 2.19 -8.52 -15.12
C VAL A 70 1.33 -7.55 -15.93
N ALA A 71 1.22 -7.76 -17.25
CA ALA A 71 0.40 -6.91 -18.11
C ALA A 71 -1.09 -6.95 -17.71
N LEU A 72 -1.63 -8.15 -17.53
CA LEU A 72 -3.03 -8.37 -17.16
C LEU A 72 -3.37 -7.82 -15.78
N THR A 73 -2.51 -8.06 -14.78
CA THR A 73 -2.73 -7.54 -13.42
C THR A 73 -2.52 -6.03 -13.32
N THR A 74 -1.69 -5.45 -14.20
CA THR A 74 -1.61 -4.00 -14.38
C THR A 74 -2.89 -3.45 -15.04
N GLY A 75 -3.50 -4.19 -15.96
CA GLY A 75 -4.83 -3.89 -16.50
C GLY A 75 -5.92 -3.90 -15.41
N LEU A 76 -5.93 -4.92 -14.55
CA LEU A 76 -6.85 -5.00 -13.39
C LEU A 76 -6.72 -3.79 -12.46
N ARG A 77 -5.50 -3.29 -12.25
CA ARG A 77 -5.29 -2.06 -11.48
C ARG A 77 -6.05 -0.88 -12.07
N GLY A 78 -6.14 -0.77 -13.39
CA GLY A 78 -6.95 0.24 -14.07
C GLY A 78 -8.42 0.13 -13.68
N LEU A 79 -8.99 -1.07 -13.77
CA LEU A 79 -10.37 -1.35 -13.36
C LEU A 79 -10.61 -1.03 -11.87
N TYR A 80 -9.68 -1.40 -10.98
CA TYR A 80 -9.82 -1.12 -9.56
C TYR A 80 -9.72 0.37 -9.21
N ARG A 81 -9.10 1.19 -10.06
CA ARG A 81 -9.12 2.65 -9.88
C ARG A 81 -10.49 3.22 -10.23
N LEU A 82 -11.14 2.70 -11.27
CA LEU A 82 -12.49 3.15 -11.69
C LEU A 82 -13.55 2.87 -10.63
N VAL A 83 -13.46 1.70 -9.96
CA VAL A 83 -14.46 1.27 -8.97
C VAL A 83 -14.08 1.70 -7.54
N TRP A 84 -12.99 2.45 -7.35
CA TRP A 84 -12.48 2.75 -6.01
C TRP A 84 -13.45 3.55 -5.13
N GLU A 85 -14.14 4.53 -5.72
CA GLU A 85 -15.11 5.40 -5.04
C GLU A 85 -16.49 4.74 -4.86
N ASN A 86 -16.69 3.55 -5.43
CA ASN A 86 -17.94 2.81 -5.30
C ASN A 86 -18.03 2.06 -3.95
N SER A 87 -19.20 1.51 -3.68
CA SER A 87 -19.46 0.70 -2.48
C SER A 87 -18.48 -0.49 -2.35
N ILE A 88 -18.32 -1.01 -1.13
CA ILE A 88 -17.44 -2.17 -0.91
C ILE A 88 -17.93 -3.43 -1.65
N SER A 89 -19.25 -3.59 -1.81
CA SER A 89 -19.83 -4.67 -2.59
C SER A 89 -19.50 -4.55 -4.08
N ALA A 90 -19.60 -3.35 -4.66
CA ALA A 90 -19.21 -3.13 -6.05
C ALA A 90 -17.73 -3.48 -6.28
N ARG A 91 -16.84 -3.08 -5.35
CA ARG A 91 -15.42 -3.43 -5.41
C ARG A 91 -15.18 -4.94 -5.31
N ALA A 92 -15.87 -5.64 -4.40
CA ALA A 92 -15.76 -7.09 -4.26
C ALA A 92 -16.22 -7.82 -5.53
N VAL A 93 -17.35 -7.40 -6.11
CA VAL A 93 -17.86 -7.95 -7.36
C VAL A 93 -16.87 -7.72 -8.50
N THR A 94 -16.31 -6.52 -8.64
CA THR A 94 -15.28 -6.22 -9.65
C THR A 94 -14.01 -7.04 -9.45
N VAL A 95 -13.59 -7.31 -8.22
CA VAL A 95 -12.44 -8.18 -7.93
C VAL A 95 -12.71 -9.60 -8.40
N ILE A 96 -13.87 -10.17 -8.07
CA ILE A 96 -14.22 -11.54 -8.43
C ILE A 96 -14.38 -11.67 -9.95
N ILE A 97 -15.23 -10.83 -10.55
CA ILE A 97 -15.50 -10.87 -12.00
C ILE A 97 -14.25 -10.52 -12.80
N GLY A 98 -13.49 -9.50 -12.36
CA GLY A 98 -12.24 -9.12 -13.02
C GLY A 98 -11.19 -10.22 -12.96
N SER A 99 -11.04 -10.89 -11.80
CA SER A 99 -10.10 -12.02 -11.66
C SER A 99 -10.51 -13.19 -12.53
N LEU A 100 -11.81 -13.48 -12.64
CA LEU A 100 -12.34 -14.52 -13.50
C LEU A 100 -12.15 -14.20 -14.99
N ALA A 101 -12.41 -12.96 -15.40
CA ALA A 101 -12.22 -12.54 -16.78
C ALA A 101 -10.74 -12.63 -17.18
N VAL A 102 -9.84 -12.20 -16.29
CA VAL A 102 -8.39 -12.29 -16.54
C VAL A 102 -7.90 -13.73 -16.50
N SER A 103 -8.42 -14.59 -15.62
CA SER A 103 -8.05 -16.00 -15.61
C SER A 103 -8.50 -16.71 -16.88
N ALA A 104 -9.67 -16.37 -17.41
CA ALA A 104 -10.19 -16.89 -18.68
C ALA A 104 -9.35 -16.48 -19.91
N VAL A 105 -8.54 -15.42 -19.80
CA VAL A 105 -7.57 -15.03 -20.85
C VAL A 105 -6.20 -15.65 -20.60
N TRP A 106 -5.76 -15.69 -19.34
CA TRP A 106 -4.41 -16.14 -18.98
C TRP A 106 -4.23 -17.65 -19.04
N GLN A 107 -5.25 -18.43 -18.64
CA GLN A 107 -5.15 -19.89 -18.61
C GLN A 107 -5.04 -20.51 -20.01
N PRO A 108 -5.86 -20.16 -21.01
CA PRO A 108 -5.72 -20.71 -22.37
C PRO A 108 -4.37 -20.45 -23.00
N PHE A 109 -3.82 -19.26 -22.77
CA PHE A 109 -2.48 -18.91 -23.22
C PHE A 109 -1.42 -19.82 -22.58
N ASN A 110 -1.47 -20.01 -21.25
CA ASN A 110 -0.51 -20.87 -20.55
C ASN A 110 -0.62 -22.32 -21.01
N ASN A 111 -1.85 -22.85 -21.14
CA ASN A 111 -2.07 -24.22 -21.58
C ASN A 111 -1.53 -24.43 -23.00
N TYR A 112 -1.78 -23.49 -23.92
CA TYR A 112 -1.23 -23.55 -25.27
C TYR A 112 0.31 -23.49 -25.29
N MET A 113 0.91 -22.59 -24.51
CA MET A 113 2.38 -22.46 -24.41
C MET A 113 3.04 -23.69 -23.76
N ASP A 114 2.36 -24.39 -22.86
CA ASP A 114 2.89 -25.60 -22.24
C ASP A 114 3.13 -26.72 -23.27
N TYR A 115 2.29 -26.89 -24.30
CA TYR A 115 2.54 -27.87 -25.36
C TYR A 115 3.80 -27.56 -26.19
N VAL A 116 4.02 -26.27 -26.47
CA VAL A 116 5.24 -25.81 -27.16
C VAL A 116 6.51 -26.17 -26.37
N SER A 117 6.43 -26.20 -25.03
CA SER A 117 7.58 -26.53 -24.17
C SER A 117 8.05 -27.99 -24.30
N PHE A 118 7.16 -28.90 -24.70
CA PHE A 118 7.47 -30.31 -24.91
C PHE A 118 7.83 -30.63 -26.36
N GLY A 119 8.01 -29.61 -27.20
CA GLY A 119 8.34 -29.78 -28.62
C GLY A 119 7.16 -30.19 -29.49
N GLU A 120 5.95 -30.23 -28.92
CA GLU A 120 4.71 -30.53 -29.63
C GLU A 120 4.04 -29.22 -30.05
N PHE A 121 4.14 -28.88 -31.33
CA PHE A 121 3.29 -27.85 -31.93
C PHE A 121 2.00 -28.50 -32.40
N LEU A 122 0.98 -28.48 -31.55
CA LEU A 122 -0.38 -28.85 -31.95
C LEU A 122 -1.02 -27.68 -32.70
N PRO A 123 -1.55 -27.89 -33.93
CA PRO A 123 -2.40 -26.92 -34.60
C PRO A 123 -3.57 -26.51 -33.69
N PHE A 124 -3.95 -25.23 -33.72
CA PHE A 124 -5.09 -24.73 -32.93
C PHE A 124 -6.40 -25.49 -33.20
N GLU A 125 -6.53 -26.10 -34.38
CA GLU A 125 -7.69 -26.88 -34.80
C GLU A 125 -7.85 -28.20 -34.02
N ASP A 126 -6.75 -28.75 -33.50
CA ASP A 126 -6.74 -30.00 -32.75
C ASP A 126 -7.01 -29.78 -31.24
N PHE A 127 -7.05 -28.52 -30.78
CA PHE A 127 -7.33 -28.21 -29.39
C PHE A 127 -8.81 -28.30 -29.07
N GLN A 128 -9.15 -29.16 -28.12
CA GLN A 128 -10.46 -29.10 -27.49
C GLN A 128 -10.57 -27.85 -26.62
N VAL A 129 -11.73 -27.19 -26.66
CA VAL A 129 -12.00 -26.01 -25.82
C VAL A 129 -11.79 -26.33 -24.33
N GLU A 130 -12.15 -27.53 -23.90
CA GLU A 130 -11.96 -27.96 -22.51
C GLU A 130 -10.48 -27.93 -22.08
N ASP A 131 -9.56 -28.34 -22.94
CA ASP A 131 -8.12 -28.38 -22.63
C ASP A 131 -7.52 -26.99 -22.51
N LEU A 132 -7.97 -26.05 -23.37
CA LEU A 132 -7.56 -24.65 -23.28
C LEU A 132 -8.01 -24.01 -21.97
N PHE A 133 -9.23 -24.29 -21.52
CA PHE A 133 -9.77 -23.69 -20.29
C PHE A 133 -9.53 -24.51 -19.02
N ARG A 134 -8.89 -25.68 -19.14
CA ARG A 134 -8.57 -26.55 -17.99
C ARG A 134 -7.75 -25.79 -16.95
N GLY A 135 -8.27 -25.71 -15.73
CA GLY A 135 -7.62 -25.02 -14.61
C GLY A 135 -7.99 -23.53 -14.46
N THR A 136 -8.85 -22.98 -15.33
CA THR A 136 -9.26 -21.55 -15.28
C THR A 136 -9.87 -21.17 -13.94
N LEU A 137 -10.74 -22.02 -13.39
CA LEU A 137 -11.43 -21.81 -12.10
C LEU A 137 -10.62 -22.27 -10.88
N SER A 138 -9.44 -22.85 -11.08
CA SER A 138 -8.56 -23.28 -10.00
C SER A 138 -7.33 -22.36 -9.92
N VAL A 139 -6.17 -22.81 -10.40
CA VAL A 139 -4.88 -22.14 -10.17
C VAL A 139 -4.89 -20.72 -10.73
N ALA A 140 -5.37 -20.51 -11.97
CA ALA A 140 -5.38 -19.18 -12.55
C ALA A 140 -6.32 -18.21 -11.81
N PHE A 141 -7.56 -18.63 -11.55
CA PHE A 141 -8.52 -17.78 -10.83
C PHE A 141 -8.00 -17.39 -9.44
N PHE A 142 -7.51 -18.35 -8.64
CA PHE A 142 -6.98 -18.06 -7.31
C PHE A 142 -5.70 -17.21 -7.36
N THR A 143 -4.84 -17.39 -8.36
CA THR A 143 -3.66 -16.54 -8.56
C THR A 143 -4.07 -15.09 -8.82
N MET A 144 -5.03 -14.87 -9.73
CA MET A 144 -5.54 -13.53 -10.04
C MET A 144 -6.28 -12.91 -8.84
N LEU A 145 -7.06 -13.72 -8.12
CA LEU A 145 -7.76 -13.29 -6.92
C LEU A 145 -6.79 -12.87 -5.81
N LEU A 146 -5.71 -13.63 -5.62
CA LEU A 146 -4.65 -13.30 -4.67
C LEU A 146 -3.96 -11.98 -5.02
N TRP A 147 -3.63 -11.74 -6.29
CA TRP A 147 -3.01 -10.48 -6.74
C TRP A 147 -3.95 -9.29 -6.52
N SER A 148 -5.24 -9.50 -6.77
CA SER A 148 -6.29 -8.51 -6.55
C SER A 148 -6.45 -8.19 -5.07
N GLY A 149 -6.47 -9.23 -4.22
CA GLY A 149 -6.50 -9.10 -2.77
C GLY A 149 -5.30 -8.34 -2.23
N LEU A 150 -4.08 -8.68 -2.69
CA LEU A 150 -2.86 -7.97 -2.31
C LEU A 150 -2.91 -6.50 -2.70
N TYR A 151 -3.39 -6.17 -3.90
CA TYR A 151 -3.56 -4.78 -4.33
C TYR A 151 -4.44 -3.99 -3.35
N PHE A 152 -5.63 -4.51 -3.02
CA PHE A 152 -6.54 -3.85 -2.10
C PHE A 152 -5.99 -3.81 -0.68
N PHE A 153 -5.37 -4.89 -0.21
CA PHE A 153 -4.71 -4.95 1.10
C PHE A 153 -3.69 -3.81 1.26
N PHE A 154 -2.76 -3.67 0.32
CA PHE A 154 -1.76 -2.60 0.37
C PHE A 154 -2.39 -1.22 0.27
N LYS A 155 -3.42 -1.06 -0.56
CA LYS A 155 -4.11 0.23 -0.72
C LYS A 155 -4.82 0.65 0.57
N TYR A 156 -5.53 -0.27 1.23
CA TYR A 156 -6.16 -0.02 2.51
C TYR A 156 -5.15 0.19 3.64
N TYR A 157 -4.06 -0.58 3.65
CA TYR A 157 -2.99 -0.40 4.62
C TYR A 157 -2.37 1.00 4.52
N GLN A 158 -2.10 1.49 3.31
CA GLN A 158 -1.60 2.85 3.11
C GLN A 158 -2.60 3.92 3.57
N LEU A 159 -3.90 3.72 3.29
CA LEU A 159 -4.94 4.65 3.73
C LEU A 159 -5.06 4.67 5.25
N PHE A 160 -4.99 3.51 5.89
CA PHE A 160 -5.00 3.37 7.34
C PHE A 160 -3.81 4.09 7.99
N GLN A 161 -2.60 3.93 7.45
CA GLN A 161 -1.41 4.62 7.97
C GLN A 161 -1.50 6.14 7.82
N LEU A 162 -2.06 6.62 6.70
CA LEU A 162 -2.30 8.04 6.50
C LEU A 162 -3.28 8.60 7.53
N GLU A 163 -4.37 7.88 7.79
CA GLU A 163 -5.40 8.34 8.73
C GLU A 163 -4.90 8.30 10.17
N LYS A 164 -4.10 7.28 10.52
CA LYS A 164 -3.41 7.19 11.81
C LYS A 164 -2.46 8.38 12.02
N GLU A 165 -1.67 8.75 11.00
CA GLU A 165 -0.76 9.90 11.09
C GLU A 165 -1.53 11.22 11.31
N LYS A 166 -2.64 11.42 10.60
CA LYS A 166 -3.50 12.61 10.78
C LYS A 166 -4.10 12.67 12.18
N SER A 167 -4.58 11.54 12.69
CA SER A 167 -5.17 11.44 14.02
C SER A 167 -4.15 11.83 15.10
N LEU A 168 -2.95 11.23 15.08
CA LEU A 168 -1.87 11.56 16.00
C LEU A 168 -1.47 13.04 15.93
N ARG A 169 -1.43 13.61 14.72
CA ARG A 169 -1.12 15.03 14.54
C ARG A 169 -2.21 15.94 15.13
N SER A 170 -3.48 15.57 14.97
CA SER A 170 -4.58 16.33 15.56
C SER A 170 -4.55 16.30 17.09
N GLU A 171 -4.23 15.14 17.66
CA GLU A 171 -4.11 14.97 19.11
C GLU A 171 -2.97 15.82 19.68
N ALA A 172 -1.79 15.79 19.04
CA ALA A 172 -0.66 16.62 19.44
C ALA A 172 -0.99 18.12 19.41
N LEU A 173 -1.69 18.59 18.36
CA LEU A 173 -2.12 19.99 18.26
C LEU A 173 -3.14 20.37 19.34
N ALA A 174 -4.05 19.46 19.69
CA ALA A 174 -5.02 19.68 20.78
C ALA A 174 -4.31 19.78 22.14
N GLN A 175 -3.35 18.89 22.42
CA GLN A 175 -2.53 18.95 23.63
C GLN A 175 -1.73 20.26 23.72
N GLU A 176 -1.13 20.70 22.60
CA GLU A 176 -0.40 21.96 22.56
C GLU A 176 -1.30 23.17 22.84
N ALA A 177 -2.52 23.16 22.30
CA ALA A 177 -3.52 24.19 22.57
C ALA A 177 -3.96 24.20 24.04
N GLN A 178 -4.16 23.03 24.65
CA GLN A 178 -4.47 22.90 26.08
C GLN A 178 -3.34 23.42 26.96
N LEU A 179 -2.09 23.09 26.65
CA LEU A 179 -0.92 23.60 27.37
C LEU A 179 -0.81 25.12 27.24
N ARG A 180 -1.07 25.69 26.05
CA ARG A 180 -1.10 27.14 25.86
C ARG A 180 -2.23 27.79 26.65
N MET A 181 -3.43 27.20 26.67
CA MET A 181 -4.54 27.68 27.49
C MET A 181 -4.20 27.66 28.98
N LEU A 182 -3.62 26.56 29.49
CA LEU A 182 -3.22 26.45 30.89
C LEU A 182 -2.16 27.50 31.25
N ARG A 183 -1.19 27.75 30.36
CA ARG A 183 -0.22 28.83 30.52
C ARG A 183 -0.86 30.22 30.55
N TYR A 184 -1.91 30.45 29.77
CA TYR A 184 -2.67 31.71 29.83
C TYR A 184 -3.50 31.83 31.11
N GLN A 185 -4.01 30.71 31.65
CA GLN A 185 -4.77 30.69 32.90
C GLN A 185 -3.90 30.85 34.15
N LEU A 186 -2.63 30.44 34.09
CA LEU A 186 -1.63 30.82 35.09
C LEU A 186 -1.40 32.33 34.96
N ASN A 187 -2.17 33.10 35.73
CA ASN A 187 -2.19 34.55 35.64
C ASN A 187 -0.78 35.11 35.92
N PRO A 188 -0.09 35.72 34.94
CA PRO A 188 1.24 36.29 35.19
C PRO A 188 1.20 37.37 36.27
N HIS A 189 0.06 38.03 36.45
CA HIS A 189 -0.15 38.97 37.56
C HIS A 189 -0.08 38.29 38.92
N PHE A 190 -0.51 37.02 39.04
CA PHE A 190 -0.38 36.29 40.30
C PHE A 190 1.09 36.02 40.62
N LEU A 191 1.86 35.60 39.61
CA LEU A 191 3.31 35.40 39.75
C LEU A 191 4.02 36.72 40.11
N PHE A 192 3.71 37.82 39.43
CA PHE A 192 4.25 39.15 39.74
C PHE A 192 3.80 39.67 41.10
N ASN A 193 2.56 39.41 41.52
CA ASN A 193 2.06 39.79 42.83
C ASN A 193 2.82 39.05 43.93
N THR A 194 2.99 37.74 43.81
CA THR A 194 3.74 36.95 44.79
C THR A 194 5.21 37.38 44.82
N LEU A 195 5.84 37.60 43.66
CA LEU A 195 7.23 38.05 43.60
C LEU A 195 7.41 39.44 44.22
N ASN A 196 6.50 40.38 43.94
CA ASN A 196 6.53 41.72 44.51
C ASN A 196 6.26 41.71 46.01
N ALA A 197 5.35 40.86 46.50
CA ALA A 197 5.08 40.68 47.93
C ALA A 197 6.33 40.15 48.66
N ILE A 198 6.97 39.10 48.13
CA ILE A 198 8.21 38.54 48.69
C ILE A 198 9.33 39.59 48.66
N SER A 199 9.53 40.27 47.52
CA SER A 199 10.55 41.32 47.38
C SER A 199 10.37 42.44 48.41
N THR A 200 9.12 42.85 48.63
CA THR A 200 8.78 43.85 49.65
C THR A 200 9.09 43.32 51.06
N LEU A 201 8.67 42.11 51.40
CA LEU A 201 8.93 41.50 52.72
C LEU A 201 10.44 41.37 53.02
N VAL A 202 11.24 40.99 52.02
CA VAL A 202 12.70 40.95 52.13
C VAL A 202 13.29 42.35 52.31
N LEU A 203 12.80 43.36 51.57
CA LEU A 203 13.21 44.76 51.70
C LEU A 203 12.95 45.33 53.10
N VAL A 204 11.84 44.96 53.74
CA VAL A 204 11.52 45.38 55.12
C VAL A 204 12.19 44.47 56.18
N LYS A 205 13.10 43.57 55.78
CA LYS A 205 13.79 42.59 56.63
C LYS A 205 12.86 41.64 57.41
N ALA A 206 11.65 41.42 56.92
CA ALA A 206 10.73 40.43 57.45
C ALA A 206 11.01 39.06 56.81
N THR A 207 12.16 38.48 57.14
CA THR A 207 12.67 37.26 56.48
C THR A 207 11.84 36.02 56.78
N ASP A 208 11.30 35.89 57.98
CA ASP A 208 10.49 34.72 58.37
C ASP A 208 9.19 34.60 57.53
N PRO A 209 8.34 35.65 57.43
CA PRO A 209 7.14 35.59 56.59
C PRO A 209 7.45 35.58 55.08
N ALA A 210 8.60 36.11 54.64
CA ALA A 210 9.02 35.97 53.23
C ALA A 210 9.34 34.52 52.87
N ASN A 211 9.91 33.77 53.81
CA ASN A 211 10.31 32.38 53.61
C ASN A 211 9.11 31.40 53.63
N GLU A 212 7.99 31.77 54.27
CA GLU A 212 6.73 31.01 54.22
C GLU A 212 5.96 31.15 52.89
N MET A 213 6.27 32.19 52.09
CA MET A 213 5.64 32.41 50.78
C MET A 213 6.41 31.77 49.60
N LEU A 214 7.62 31.24 49.86
CA LEU A 214 8.45 30.49 48.92
C LEU A 214 8.03 29.01 48.86
#